data_AF-I0H6I2-F1
#
_entry.id   AF-I0H6I2-F1
#
_cell.length_a   1.000
_cell.length_b   1.000
_cell.length_c   1.000
_cell.angle_alpha   90.00
_cell.angle_beta   90.00
_cell.angle_gamma   90.00
#
_symmetry.space_group_name_H-M   'P 1'
#
loop_
_entity.id
_entity.type
_entity.pdbx_description
1 polymer ?
#
loop_
_entity_poly.entity_id
_entity_poly.type
_entity_poly.pdbx_seq_one_letter_code
_entity_poly.pdbx_strand_id
1 'polypeptide(L)'
;MPRAVPEGSRILLIDDTWTTGGRAQSLAFALKSSGAGGVAAVVLGRHVNPDYEPAKPLINRLRSASSFDLHRCALEDAAVGW
;
A
#
# COMPACT_ATOMS: atom_id res chain seq x y z
N MET A 1 -21.36 11.77 11.73
CA MET A 1 -21.64 11.52 10.30
C MET A 1 -20.32 11.68 9.55
N PRO A 2 -19.82 10.68 8.80
CA PRO A 2 -18.67 10.89 7.92
C PRO A 2 -19.00 12.02 6.93
N ARG A 3 -18.05 12.91 6.67
CA ARG A 3 -18.23 13.95 5.64
C ARG A 3 -18.43 13.26 4.29
N ALA A 4 -19.44 13.69 3.54
CA ALA A 4 -19.64 13.21 2.18
C ALA A 4 -18.38 13.45 1.35
N VAL A 5 -18.03 12.46 0.53
CA VAL A 5 -16.96 12.57 -0.46
C VAL A 5 -17.42 13.53 -1.55
N PRO A 6 -16.72 14.66 -1.78
CA PRO A 6 -17.10 15.57 -2.86
C PRO A 6 -17.00 14.87 -4.22
N GLU A 7 -17.95 15.17 -5.11
CA GLU A 7 -17.94 14.66 -6.48
C GLU A 7 -16.66 15.06 -7.21
N GLY A 8 -16.11 14.13 -8.00
CA GLY A 8 -14.86 14.31 -8.73
C GLY A 8 -13.59 14.25 -7.86
N SER A 9 -13.69 14.05 -6.55
CA SER A 9 -12.52 14.03 -5.66
C SER A 9 -11.56 12.87 -5.97
N ARG A 10 -10.26 13.13 -5.74
CA ARG A 10 -9.20 12.11 -5.81
C ARG A 10 -8.86 11.67 -4.39
N ILE A 11 -8.98 10.37 -4.13
CA ILE A 11 -8.89 9.79 -2.79
C ILE A 11 -7.68 8.87 -2.71
N LEU A 12 -6.90 9.04 -1.66
CA LEU A 12 -5.82 8.13 -1.29
C LEU A 12 -6.26 7.25 -0.14
N LEU A 13 -6.33 5.94 -0.38
CA LEU A 13 -6.50 4.93 0.65
C LEU A 13 -5.13 4.62 1.26
N ILE A 14 -5.09 4.59 2.59
CA ILE A 14 -3.91 4.18 3.35
C ILE A 14 -4.29 2.93 4.13
N ASP A 15 -3.48 1.89 4.00
CA ASP A 15 -3.61 0.65 4.77
C ASP A 15 -2.23 0.25 5.30
N ASP A 16 -2.18 -0.50 6.40
CA ASP A 16 -0.91 -0.98 6.94
C ASP A 16 -0.45 -2.24 6.19
N THR A 17 -1.37 -3.16 5.93
CA THR A 17 -1.04 -4.50 5.43
C THR A 17 -1.92 -4.94 4.26
N TRP A 18 -1.31 -5.24 3.12
CA TRP A 18 -1.99 -5.85 1.98
C TRP A 18 -1.93 -7.37 2.09
N THR A 19 -3.09 -8.01 2.20
CA THR A 19 -3.23 -9.48 2.13
C THR A 19 -3.74 -9.90 0.75
N THR A 20 -5.06 -9.96 0.57
CA THR A 20 -5.72 -10.24 -0.72
C THR A 20 -6.05 -8.95 -1.48
N GLY A 21 -6.26 -7.85 -0.76
CA GLY A 21 -6.72 -6.58 -1.32
C GLY A 21 -8.24 -6.40 -1.36
N GLY A 22 -9.02 -7.40 -0.90
CA GLY A 22 -10.49 -7.35 -1.00
C GLY A 22 -11.12 -6.13 -0.32
N ARG A 23 -10.59 -5.73 0.86
CA ARG A 23 -11.03 -4.52 1.57
C ARG A 23 -10.75 -3.25 0.79
N ALA A 24 -9.53 -3.10 0.27
CA ALA A 24 -9.14 -1.96 -0.55
C ALA A 24 -9.98 -1.88 -1.84
N GLN A 25 -10.24 -3.00 -2.50
CA GLN A 25 -11.08 -3.06 -3.70
C GLN A 25 -12.54 -2.70 -3.41
N SER A 26 -13.12 -3.24 -2.33
CA SER A 26 -14.48 -2.95 -1.91
C SER A 26 -14.67 -1.47 -1.58
N LEU A 27 -13.71 -0.88 -0.85
CA LEU A 27 -13.73 0.54 -0.52
C LEU A 27 -13.55 1.42 -1.77
N ALA A 28 -12.62 1.07 -2.66
CA ALA A 28 -12.43 1.79 -3.92
C ALA A 28 -13.69 1.76 -4.79
N PHE A 29 -14.40 0.63 -4.82
CA PHE A 29 -15.70 0.53 -5.49
C PHE A 29 -16.72 1.48 -4.86
N ALA A 30 -16.92 1.40 -3.54
CA ALA A 30 -17.88 2.26 -2.84
C ALA A 30 -17.60 3.76 -3.06
N LEU A 31 -16.33 4.17 -3.04
CA LEU A 31 -15.92 5.55 -3.27
C LEU A 31 -16.19 6.01 -4.71
N LYS A 32 -15.86 5.18 -5.71
CA LYS A 32 -16.15 5.49 -7.12
C LYS A 32 -17.66 5.56 -7.37
N SER A 33 -18.43 4.63 -6.80
CA SER A 33 -19.90 4.67 -6.86
C SER A 33 -20.50 5.90 -6.17
N SER A 34 -19.76 6.53 -5.25
CA SER A 34 -20.16 7.78 -4.58
C SER A 34 -19.69 9.05 -5.32
N GLY A 35 -19.17 8.92 -6.54
CA GLY A 35 -18.75 10.06 -7.37
C GLY A 35 -17.28 10.44 -7.25
N ALA A 36 -16.42 9.64 -6.59
CA ALA A 36 -14.98 9.90 -6.61
C ALA A 36 -14.42 9.81 -8.04
N GLY A 37 -13.69 10.84 -8.47
CA GLY A 37 -13.05 10.90 -9.78
C GLY A 37 -11.80 10.02 -9.89
N GLY A 38 -11.19 9.66 -8.76
CA GLY A 38 -10.05 8.74 -8.73
C GLY A 38 -9.81 8.16 -7.33
N VAL A 39 -9.34 6.92 -7.28
CA VAL A 39 -8.95 6.25 -6.03
C VAL A 39 -7.61 5.56 -6.25
N ALA A 40 -6.64 5.85 -5.39
CA ALA A 40 -5.35 5.17 -5.31
C ALA A 40 -5.19 4.56 -3.91
N ALA A 41 -4.39 3.50 -3.80
CA ALA A 41 -4.08 2.87 -2.52
C ALA A 41 -2.57 2.85 -2.30
N VAL A 42 -2.16 3.24 -1.09
CA VAL A 42 -0.79 3.10 -0.57
C VAL A 42 -0.86 2.18 0.62
N VAL A 43 -0.05 1.12 0.59
CA VAL A 43 -0.01 0.13 1.66
C VAL A 43 1.42 -0.10 2.10
N LEU A 44 1.65 -0.09 3.41
CA LEU A 44 3.00 -0.09 3.99
C LEU A 44 3.68 -1.45 3.88
N GLY A 45 2.93 -2.53 4.07
CA GLY A 45 3.44 -3.90 4.04
C GLY A 45 2.62 -4.80 3.11
N ARG A 46 3.29 -5.78 2.49
CA ARG A 46 2.61 -6.87 1.78
C ARG A 46 2.80 -8.17 2.55
N HIS A 47 1.71 -8.75 3.02
CA HIS A 47 1.72 -10.12 3.52
C HIS A 47 1.67 -11.08 2.34
N VAL A 48 2.71 -11.92 2.22
CA VAL A 48 2.90 -12.87 1.12
C VAL A 48 2.88 -14.29 1.69
N ASN A 49 2.06 -15.16 1.09
CA ASN A 49 2.08 -16.60 1.40
C ASN A 49 3.33 -17.24 0.76
N PRO A 50 4.27 -17.82 1.54
CA PRO A 50 5.47 -18.45 1.00
C PRO A 50 5.20 -19.73 0.20
N ASP A 51 4.08 -20.40 0.45
CA ASP A 51 3.70 -21.63 -0.24
C ASP A 51 3.00 -21.36 -1.59
N TYR A 52 2.75 -20.09 -1.91
CA TYR A 52 2.20 -19.69 -3.20
C TYR A 52 3.31 -19.57 -4.25
N GLU A 53 3.49 -20.58 -5.09
CA GLU A 53 4.56 -20.66 -6.10
C GLU A 53 4.80 -19.36 -6.89
N PRO A 54 3.77 -18.67 -7.42
CA PRO A 54 4.00 -17.44 -8.19
C PRO A 54 4.62 -16.29 -7.38
N ALA A 55 4.56 -16.33 -6.04
CA ALA A 55 5.18 -15.33 -5.19
C ALA A 55 6.68 -15.59 -4.90
N LYS A 56 7.21 -16.77 -5.21
CA LYS A 56 8.60 -17.12 -4.92
C LYS A 56 9.64 -16.15 -5.50
N PRO A 57 9.50 -15.63 -6.74
CA PRO A 57 10.46 -14.65 -7.28
C PRO A 57 10.53 -13.37 -6.43
N LEU A 58 9.38 -12.89 -5.95
CA LEU A 58 9.31 -11.73 -5.06
C LEU A 58 9.97 -12.04 -3.71
N ILE A 59 9.63 -13.17 -3.11
CA ILE A 59 10.20 -13.59 -1.81
C ILE A 59 11.72 -13.72 -1.89
N ASN A 60 12.24 -14.35 -2.94
CA ASN A 60 13.68 -14.52 -3.12
C ASN A 60 14.39 -13.17 -3.23
N ARG A 61 13.82 -12.21 -3.97
CA ARG A 61 14.34 -10.84 -4.06
C ARG A 61 14.32 -10.12 -2.71
N LEU A 62 13.24 -10.26 -1.95
CA LEU A 62 13.11 -9.63 -0.63
C LEU A 62 14.10 -10.22 0.39
N ARG A 63 14.36 -11.54 0.32
CA ARG A 63 15.36 -12.21 1.18
C ARG A 63 16.80 -11.81 0.84
N SER A 64 17.09 -11.47 -0.41
CA SER A 64 18.41 -10.99 -0.84
C SER A 64 18.61 -9.49 -0.60
N ALA A 65 17.56 -8.74 -0.28
CA ALA A 65 17.66 -7.32 0.03
C ALA A 65 18.25 -7.12 1.44
N SER A 66 18.80 -5.93 1.70
CA SER A 66 19.16 -5.51 3.05
C SER A 66 17.94 -5.62 3.95
N SER A 67 18.07 -6.29 5.10
CA SER A 67 17.00 -6.38 6.09
C SER A 67 16.59 -4.98 6.54
N PHE A 68 15.29 -4.76 6.66
CA PHE A 68 14.76 -3.58 7.34
C PHE A 68 15.20 -3.60 8.80
N ASP A 69 15.78 -2.49 9.26
CA ASP A 69 16.21 -2.28 10.63
C ASP A 69 15.40 -1.12 11.22
N LEU A 70 14.60 -1.42 12.25
CA LEU A 70 13.76 -0.43 12.95
C LEU A 70 14.58 0.66 13.66
N HIS A 71 15.86 0.40 13.93
CA HIS A 71 16.76 1.34 14.60
C HIS A 71 17.54 2.22 13.62
N ARG A 72 17.46 1.96 12.31
CA ARG A 72 18.11 2.75 11.28
C ARG A 72 17.11 3.71 10.65
N CYS A 73 17.43 5.01 10.64
CA CYS A 73 16.54 6.00 10.04
C CYS A 73 16.63 5.92 8.51
N ALA A 74 15.47 5.87 7.84
CA ALA A 74 15.41 5.83 6.37
C ALA A 74 16.02 7.06 5.67
N LEU A 75 16.30 8.14 6.41
CA LEU A 75 16.93 9.35 5.92
C LEU A 75 18.45 9.39 6.13
N GLU A 76 19.05 8.46 6.89
CA GLU A 76 20.50 8.45 7.14
C GLU A 76 21.32 8.13 5.88
N ASP A 77 20.76 7.35 4.94
CA ASP A 77 21.40 7.03 3.66
C ASP A 77 20.95 7.90 2.50
N ALA A 78 19.88 8.67 2.70
CA ALA A 78 19.53 9.71 1.76
C ALA A 78 20.57 10.82 1.94
N ALA A 79 21.51 10.97 1.01
CA ALA A 79 22.25 12.20 0.87
C ALA A 79 21.24 13.31 0.56
N VAL A 80 20.60 13.85 1.60
CA VAL A 80 19.62 14.93 1.50
C VAL A 80 20.39 16.22 1.26
N GLY A 81 20.75 16.44 0.00
CA GLY A 81 20.98 17.78 -0.52
C GLY A 81 19.64 18.46 -0.70
N TRP A 82 19.22 19.22 0.32
CA TRP A 82 18.26 20.30 0.17
C TRP A 82 19.03 21.61 0.00
#